data_AF-A0A661UP45-F1
#
_entry.id   AF-A0A661UP45-F1
#
_cell.length_a   1.000
_cell.length_b   1.000
_cell.length_c   1.000
_cell.angle_alpha   90.00
_cell.angle_beta   90.00
_cell.angle_gamma   90.00
#
_symmetry.space_group_name_H-M   'P 1'
#
loop_
_entity.id
_entity.type
_entity.pdbx_description
1 polymer ?
#
loop_
_entity_poly.entity_id
_entity_poly.type
_entity_poly.pdbx_seq_one_letter_code
_entity_poly.pdbx_strand_id
1 'polypeptide(L)' 'FINYYNLVKPHKGIDGLTPIEKLIEYFYPKSVNNV' A
#
# COMPACT_ATOMS: atom_id res chain seq x y z
N PHE A 1 4.77 -16.22 -8.34
CA PHE A 1 5.63 -15.72 -7.25
C PHE A 1 5.56 -14.19 -7.14
N ILE A 2 6.04 -13.42 -8.13
CA ILE A 2 6.08 -11.94 -8.09
C ILE A 2 4.70 -11.31 -7.84
N ASN A 3 3.66 -11.76 -8.58
CA ASN A 3 2.31 -11.23 -8.40
C ASN A 3 1.76 -11.41 -6.97
N TYR A 4 2.06 -12.54 -6.33
CA TYR A 4 1.60 -12.81 -4.96
C TYR A 4 2.23 -11.83 -3.96
N TYR A 5 3.54 -11.54 -4.11
CA TYR A 5 4.22 -10.58 -3.23
C TYR A 5 3.78 -9.14 -3.47
N ASN A 6 3.48 -8.77 -4.72
CA ASN A 6 3.10 -7.40 -5.06
C ASN A 6 1.64 -7.06 -4.79
N LEU A 7 0.73 -8.05 -4.88
CA LEU A 7 -0.72 -7.82 -4.88
C LEU A 7 -1.50 -8.50 -3.76
N VAL A 8 -0.94 -9.52 -3.10
CA VAL A 8 -1.71 -10.35 -2.14
C VAL A 8 -1.06 -10.40 -0.77
N LYS A 9 0.27 -10.53 -0.71
CA LYS A 9 0.98 -10.70 0.55
C LYS A 9 1.21 -9.36 1.25
N PRO A 10 0.67 -9.17 2.47
CA PRO A 10 1.00 -8.01 3.29
C PRO A 10 2.43 -8.08 3.85
N HIS A 11 3.04 -6.91 4.06
CA HIS A 11 4.42 -6.79 4.53
C HIS A 11 4.48 -5.91 5.78
N LYS A 12 5.06 -6.45 6.87
CA LYS A 12 5.18 -5.73 8.15
C LYS A 12 5.96 -4.42 8.07
N GLY A 13 6.92 -4.33 7.14
CA GLY A 13 7.75 -3.12 6.96
C GLY A 13 7.05 -1.96 6.25
N ILE A 14 5.85 -2.17 5.72
CA ILE A 14 5.02 -1.14 5.06
C ILE A 14 3.61 -1.17 5.65
N ASP A 15 3.51 -1.10 6.97
CA ASP A 15 2.25 -0.99 7.71
C ASP A 15 1.27 -2.16 7.48
N GLY A 16 1.79 -3.33 7.09
CA GLY A 16 0.95 -4.48 6.76
C GLY A 16 0.28 -4.38 5.38
N LEU A 17 0.70 -3.45 4.53
CA LEU A 17 0.20 -3.31 3.15
C LEU A 17 0.96 -4.21 2.18
N THR A 18 0.37 -4.43 1.02
CA THR A 18 1.08 -4.92 -0.16
C THR A 18 1.89 -3.78 -0.80
N PRO A 19 2.96 -4.08 -1.56
CA PRO A 19 3.74 -3.08 -2.27
C PRO A 19 2.89 -2.17 -3.17
N ILE A 20 1.89 -2.71 -3.88
CA ILE A 20 1.00 -1.90 -4.71
C ILE A 20 0.13 -0.97 -3.87
N GLU A 21 -0.43 -1.43 -2.75
CA GLU A 21 -1.22 -0.57 -1.86
C GLU A 21 -0.38 0.58 -1.30
N LYS A 22 0.88 0.32 -0.91
CA LYS A 22 1.77 1.39 -0.44
C LYS A 22 2.13 2.39 -1.53
N LEU A 23 2.29 1.93 -2.77
CA LEU A 23 2.49 2.81 -3.92
C LEU A 23 1.26 3.68 -4.18
N ILE A 24 0.05 3.10 -4.12
CA ILE A 24 -1.20 3.86 -4.26
C ILE A 24 -1.30 4.93 -3.18
N GLU A 25 -1.01 4.60 -1.92
CA GLU A 25 -0.97 5.56 -0.81
C GLU A 25 0.04 6.69 -1.04
N TYR A 26 1.22 6.37 -1.57
CA TYR A 26 2.27 7.34 -1.86
C TYR A 26 1.88 8.32 -2.98
N PHE A 27 1.29 7.83 -4.07
CA PHE A 27 0.91 8.68 -5.21
C PHE A 27 -0.43 9.38 -5.03
N TYR A 28 -1.35 8.77 -4.27
CA TYR A 28 -2.69 9.28 -3.99
C TYR A 28 -2.94 9.27 -2.48
N PRO A 29 -2.18 10.09 -1.72
CA PRO A 29 -2.42 10.20 -0.29
C PRO A 29 -3.86 10.66 -0.10
N LYS A 30 -4.62 9.93 0.72
CA LYS A 30 -5.96 10.37 1.11
C LYS A 30 -5.76 11.73 1.78
N SER A 31 -6.16 12.80 1.10
CA SER A 31 -6.06 14.13 1.69
C SER A 31 -6.74 14.06 3.04
N VAL A 32 -6.06 14.53 4.08
CA VAL A 32 -6.72 14.87 5.34
C VAL A 32 -7.61 16.07 5.00
N ASN A 33 -8.75 15.81 4.36
CA ASN A 33 -9.86 16.76 4.30
C ASN A 33 -10.40 16.80 5.73
N ASN A 34 -9.74 17.59 6.56
CA ASN A 34 -10.39 18.17 7.73
C ASN A 34 -11.58 18.96 7.18
N VAL A 35 -12.77 18.41 7.40
CA VAL A 35 -14.02 19.18 7.45
C VAL A 35 -13.84 20.31 8.47
#